data_AF-A0A8T2E7V9-F1
#
_entry.id   AF-A0A8T2E7V9-F1
#
_cell.length_a   1.000
_cell.length_b   1.000
_cell.length_c   1.000
_cell.angle_alpha   90.00
_cell.angle_beta   90.00
_cell.angle_gamma   90.00
#
_symmetry.space_group_name_H-M   'P 1'
#
loop_
_entity.id
_entity.type
_entity.pdbx_description
1 polymer ?
#
loop_
_entity_poly.entity_id
_entity_poly.type
_entity_poly.pdbx_seq_one_letter_code
_entity_poly.pdbx_strand_id
1 'polypeptide(L)'
;MACINGENRDFSSSSSLSSLPMIVSRNFSARDDGETGDEFPFERIFPVYARGTLNPVADPVLLDFTNSSYDPIWDSIREEAKLEAEEEPVLSSFLYASILSHDCLEQALSFVLANRLQNPTLLATQLMDIFCNVMVHDRGIQSSIRLDVQAFKDRDPACLSYSSAILHLKGYLALQAYRVAHKLWKQGRKLLALALQSRVSEVFGIDIHPAARIGKGILLDHGTGVVIGETAVIGDRVSILHGVTLGGTGKETGDRHPNIGDGALLGACVTILGNIKIGAGAMVAAGSLVLKDVPSHSMVAGNPAKLIGFVDEQDPSMTMEHDATREFFQNVAVAYRETIPNGSSVSGSCRERRH
;
A
#
# COMPACT_ATOMS: atom_id res chain seq x y z
N MET A 1 39.34 -5.29 35.18
CA MET A 1 40.39 -4.64 36.00
C MET A 1 40.45 -3.19 35.52
N ALA A 2 39.91 -2.17 36.17
CA ALA A 2 39.55 -1.97 37.58
C ALA A 2 38.28 -1.10 37.74
N CYS A 3 37.52 -1.39 38.80
CA CYS A 3 36.61 -0.48 39.53
C CYS A 3 37.47 0.57 40.31
N ILE A 4 37.01 1.61 41.04
CA ILE A 4 35.98 1.77 42.10
C ILE A 4 35.87 3.31 42.36
N ASN A 5 34.71 3.96 42.60
CA ASN A 5 34.06 4.34 43.89
C ASN A 5 33.21 5.62 43.59
N GLY A 6 32.04 5.95 44.14
CA GLY A 6 31.33 5.52 45.35
C GLY A 6 31.17 6.70 46.33
N GLU A 7 29.92 7.07 46.67
CA GLU A 7 29.36 7.88 47.80
C GLU A 7 28.47 9.07 47.36
N ASN A 8 27.13 9.01 47.48
CA ASN A 8 26.21 9.09 48.64
C ASN A 8 26.03 10.51 49.24
N ARG A 9 24.83 11.09 49.07
CA ARG A 9 24.14 11.92 50.07
C ARG A 9 22.61 11.74 49.97
N ASP A 10 22.01 11.51 51.13
CA ASP A 10 20.58 11.37 51.42
C ASP A 10 19.76 12.60 51.05
N PHE A 11 18.44 12.42 50.78
CA PHE A 11 17.38 13.22 51.42
C PHE A 11 15.99 12.57 51.23
N SER A 12 15.15 12.87 52.21
CA SER A 12 13.94 12.20 52.69
C SER A 12 12.66 12.30 51.85
N SER A 13 11.75 11.38 52.17
CA SER A 13 10.32 11.24 51.84
C SER A 13 9.46 12.51 51.81
N SER A 14 8.54 12.59 50.83
CA SER A 14 7.11 12.91 51.07
C SER A 14 6.25 12.69 49.81
N SER A 15 5.12 12.03 50.01
CA SER A 15 4.02 11.76 49.08
C SER A 15 3.23 13.00 48.65
N SER A 16 2.81 13.07 47.37
CA SER A 16 1.48 13.55 46.99
C SER A 16 1.16 13.21 45.52
N LEU A 17 -0.03 12.63 45.32
CA LEU A 17 -0.64 12.39 44.01
C LEU A 17 -0.96 13.72 43.32
N SER A 18 -0.59 13.86 42.05
CA SER A 18 -1.05 14.95 41.18
C SER A 18 -2.06 14.42 40.16
N SER A 19 -3.25 15.02 40.24
CA SER A 19 -4.45 14.83 39.44
C SER A 19 -4.32 15.42 38.03
N LEU A 20 -4.78 14.68 37.02
CA LEU A 20 -5.00 15.13 35.64
C LEU A 20 -6.22 16.08 35.57
N PRO A 21 -6.20 17.17 34.78
CA PRO A 21 -7.36 18.03 34.60
C PRO A 21 -8.32 17.53 33.51
N MET A 22 -9.62 17.60 33.84
CA MET A 22 -10.79 17.33 33.00
C MET A 22 -10.96 18.36 31.88
N ILE A 23 -11.28 17.88 30.67
CA ILE A 23 -11.72 18.69 29.53
C ILE A 23 -13.22 18.96 29.66
N VAL A 24 -13.60 20.24 29.65
CA VAL A 24 -14.99 20.73 29.67
C VAL A 24 -15.42 21.04 28.24
N SER A 25 -16.54 20.45 27.84
CA SER A 25 -17.24 20.70 26.57
C SER A 25 -17.81 22.12 26.51
N ARG A 26 -17.63 22.82 25.38
CA ARG A 26 -18.39 24.02 25.03
C ARG A 26 -19.10 23.82 23.70
N ASN A 27 -20.43 23.83 23.78
CA ASN A 27 -21.35 23.95 22.65
C ASN A 27 -21.22 25.34 22.03
N PHE A 28 -21.13 25.42 20.70
CA PHE A 28 -21.33 26.65 19.95
C PHE A 28 -22.62 26.55 19.14
N SER A 29 -23.55 27.44 19.46
CA SER A 29 -24.81 27.68 18.75
C SER A 29 -24.59 28.60 17.55
N ALA A 30 -25.30 28.32 16.48
CA ALA A 30 -25.38 29.11 15.26
C ALA A 30 -25.84 30.56 15.51
N ARG A 31 -25.24 31.49 14.75
CA ARG A 31 -25.89 32.76 14.38
C ARG A 31 -25.64 33.04 12.90
N ASP A 32 -26.78 33.28 12.27
CA ASP A 32 -27.06 33.84 10.96
C ASP A 32 -26.74 35.33 10.99
N ASP A 33 -26.13 35.86 9.93
CA ASP A 33 -26.14 37.29 9.57
C ASP A 33 -25.80 37.38 8.07
N GLY A 34 -26.73 37.93 7.30
CA GLY A 34 -26.65 38.13 5.86
C GLY A 34 -26.18 39.52 5.42
N GLU A 35 -26.20 39.68 4.10
CA GLU A 35 -26.02 40.90 3.27
C GLU A 35 -24.56 41.38 3.07
N THR A 36 -24.07 41.83 1.91
CA THR A 36 -24.55 42.12 0.53
C THR A 36 -23.29 42.34 -0.35
N GLY A 37 -23.37 42.22 -1.69
CA GLY A 37 -22.37 42.82 -2.60
C GLY A 37 -22.09 42.12 -3.94
N ASP A 38 -22.80 42.58 -4.99
CA ASP A 38 -22.43 42.80 -6.40
C ASP A 38 -21.69 41.76 -7.29
N GLU A 39 -22.14 41.79 -8.56
CA GLU A 39 -21.88 40.94 -9.73
C GLU A 39 -20.43 40.88 -10.24
N PHE A 40 -20.03 39.71 -10.77
CA PHE A 40 -19.24 39.57 -12.01
C PHE A 40 -19.55 38.21 -12.70
N PRO A 41 -19.87 38.17 -14.01
CA PRO A 41 -20.15 36.91 -14.70
C PRO A 41 -18.83 36.27 -15.18
N PHE A 42 -18.53 35.07 -14.69
CA PHE A 42 -17.44 34.23 -15.19
C PHE A 42 -17.98 33.33 -16.30
N GLU A 43 -17.81 33.73 -17.56
CA GLU A 43 -17.88 32.81 -18.70
C GLU A 43 -16.71 31.81 -18.59
N ARG A 44 -17.00 30.55 -18.26
CA ARG A 44 -16.08 29.43 -18.52
C ARG A 44 -16.57 28.68 -19.74
N ILE A 45 -15.89 28.94 -20.85
CA ILE A 45 -15.88 28.07 -22.02
C ILE A 45 -15.12 26.80 -21.62
N PHE A 46 -15.84 25.70 -21.39
CA PHE A 46 -15.28 24.36 -21.28
C PHE A 46 -15.18 23.73 -22.68
N PRO A 47 -14.01 23.26 -23.15
CA PRO A 47 -13.96 22.42 -24.33
C PRO A 47 -14.52 21.03 -23.97
N VAL A 48 -15.66 20.72 -24.57
CA VAL A 48 -16.28 19.39 -24.60
C VAL A 48 -15.37 18.44 -25.39
N TYR A 49 -14.73 17.50 -24.72
CA TYR A 49 -14.24 16.29 -25.40
C TYR A 49 -15.33 15.21 -25.36
N ALA A 50 -15.63 14.73 -26.56
CA ALA A 50 -16.72 13.83 -26.87
C ALA A 50 -16.66 12.52 -26.07
N ARG A 51 -17.80 12.15 -25.46
CA ARG A 51 -18.09 10.80 -25.00
C ARG A 51 -18.15 9.86 -26.19
N GLY A 52 -17.07 9.12 -26.46
CA GLY A 52 -17.11 7.88 -27.20
C GLY A 52 -17.45 6.72 -26.26
N THR A 53 -18.60 6.09 -26.44
CA THR A 53 -19.01 4.86 -25.75
C THR A 53 -18.05 3.72 -26.11
N LEU A 54 -17.32 3.17 -25.12
CA LEU A 54 -16.56 1.93 -25.28
C LEU A 54 -17.44 0.76 -24.82
N ASN A 55 -17.69 -0.18 -25.75
CA ASN A 55 -18.25 -1.49 -25.43
C ASN A 55 -17.21 -2.31 -24.64
N PRO A 56 -17.60 -3.08 -23.61
CA PRO A 56 -16.69 -3.94 -22.87
C PRO A 56 -16.59 -5.29 -23.60
N VAL A 57 -15.58 -5.42 -24.47
CA VAL A 57 -15.05 -6.74 -24.83
C VAL A 57 -13.58 -6.72 -24.42
N ALA A 58 -13.36 -7.25 -23.21
CA ALA A 58 -12.06 -7.42 -22.62
C ALA A 58 -11.32 -8.54 -23.36
N ASP A 59 -10.34 -8.17 -24.17
CA ASP A 59 -9.14 -8.96 -24.37
C ASP A 59 -7.99 -8.15 -23.75
N PRO A 60 -7.28 -8.67 -22.73
CA PRO A 60 -6.10 -7.99 -22.24
C PRO A 60 -5.07 -8.09 -23.35
N VAL A 61 -4.81 -6.97 -24.01
CA VAL A 61 -3.65 -6.83 -24.89
C VAL A 61 -2.42 -6.94 -23.98
N LEU A 62 -1.99 -8.17 -23.71
CA LEU A 62 -0.63 -8.48 -23.29
C LEU A 62 0.25 -8.14 -24.49
N LEU A 63 0.53 -6.84 -24.66
CA LEU A 63 1.55 -6.37 -25.56
C LEU A 63 2.86 -7.01 -25.10
N ASP A 64 3.40 -7.88 -25.95
CA ASP A 64 4.76 -8.38 -25.83
C ASP A 64 5.71 -7.21 -26.12
N PHE A 65 5.86 -6.30 -25.14
CA PHE A 65 6.77 -5.15 -25.20
C PHE A 65 8.25 -5.57 -25.34
N THR A 66 8.55 -6.88 -25.28
CA THR A 66 9.92 -7.38 -25.27
C THR A 66 10.55 -7.46 -26.66
N ASN A 67 9.75 -7.44 -27.73
CA ASN A 67 10.21 -7.56 -29.13
C ASN A 67 9.88 -6.35 -30.02
N SER A 68 9.19 -5.35 -29.48
CA SER A 68 8.82 -4.13 -30.19
C SER A 68 9.74 -2.99 -29.78
N SER A 69 10.23 -2.19 -30.73
CA SER A 69 10.97 -0.94 -30.45
C SER A 69 10.09 0.16 -29.86
N TYR A 70 8.83 -0.15 -29.54
CA TYR A 70 7.80 0.79 -29.11
C TYR A 70 7.38 0.48 -27.67
N ASP A 71 7.56 1.46 -26.79
CA ASP A 71 7.18 1.41 -25.37
C ASP A 71 6.29 2.62 -25.04
N PRO A 72 4.97 2.49 -25.13
CA PRO A 72 4.04 3.62 -25.00
C PRO A 72 4.04 4.24 -23.61
N ILE A 73 4.36 3.46 -22.57
CA ILE A 73 4.47 3.97 -21.20
C ILE A 73 5.71 4.85 -21.10
N TRP A 74 6.84 4.40 -21.64
CA TRP A 74 8.06 5.21 -21.63
C TRP A 74 7.91 6.48 -22.47
N ASP A 75 7.30 6.38 -23.65
CA ASP A 75 7.02 7.54 -24.50
C ASP A 75 6.14 8.57 -23.77
N SER A 76 5.08 8.10 -23.09
CA SER A 76 4.20 8.96 -22.29
C SER A 76 4.95 9.62 -21.14
N ILE A 77 5.78 8.90 -20.39
CA ILE A 77 6.61 9.44 -19.32
C ILE A 77 7.54 10.54 -19.83
N ARG A 78 8.16 10.36 -20.99
CA ARG A 78 9.06 11.35 -21.59
C ARG A 78 8.29 12.60 -22.03
N GLU A 79 7.14 12.45 -22.67
CA GLU A 79 6.34 13.60 -23.10
C GLU A 79 5.78 14.37 -21.90
N GLU A 80 5.25 13.67 -20.89
CA GLU A 80 4.80 14.30 -19.64
C GLU A 80 5.94 15.07 -18.96
N ALA A 81 7.13 14.47 -18.82
CA ALA A 81 8.27 15.13 -18.19
C ALA A 81 8.79 16.35 -18.98
N LYS A 82 8.64 16.38 -20.32
CA LYS A 82 8.95 17.58 -21.11
C LYS A 82 7.97 18.70 -20.81
N LEU A 83 6.67 18.40 -20.83
CA LEU A 83 5.62 19.38 -20.55
C LEU A 83 5.77 19.94 -19.14
N GLU A 84 5.96 19.08 -18.13
CA GLU A 84 6.17 19.51 -16.75
C GLU A 84 7.45 20.35 -16.58
N ALA A 85 8.51 20.08 -17.35
CA ALA A 85 9.74 20.86 -17.32
C ALA A 85 9.61 22.26 -17.94
N GLU A 86 8.67 22.42 -18.87
CA GLU A 86 8.30 23.73 -19.45
C GLU A 86 7.37 24.50 -18.52
N GLU A 87 6.43 23.82 -17.86
CA GLU A 87 5.47 24.43 -16.93
C GLU A 87 6.10 24.83 -15.60
N GLU A 88 7.05 24.06 -15.07
CA GLU A 88 7.75 24.33 -13.81
C GLU A 88 9.29 24.42 -14.00
N PRO A 89 9.81 25.59 -14.43
CA PRO A 89 11.22 25.76 -14.74
C PRO A 89 12.18 25.45 -13.59
N VAL A 90 11.76 25.60 -12.33
CA VAL A 90 12.60 25.27 -11.16
C VAL A 90 12.95 23.79 -11.11
N LEU A 91 12.03 22.93 -11.56
CA LEU A 91 12.22 21.47 -11.59
C LEU A 91 12.78 20.95 -12.92
N SER A 92 12.95 21.82 -13.93
CA SER A 92 13.40 21.44 -15.26
C SER A 92 14.71 20.63 -15.22
N SER A 93 15.74 21.10 -14.51
CA SER A 93 17.01 20.36 -14.39
C SER A 93 16.84 18.98 -13.74
N PHE A 94 15.94 18.88 -12.76
CA PHE A 94 15.64 17.62 -12.10
C PHE A 94 14.93 16.63 -13.05
N LEU A 95 13.95 17.10 -13.84
CA LEU A 95 13.23 16.28 -14.82
C LEU A 95 14.13 15.84 -15.98
N TYR A 96 15.00 16.73 -16.47
CA TYR A 96 16.00 16.37 -17.47
C TYR A 96 16.97 15.31 -16.95
N ALA A 97 17.50 15.51 -15.75
CA ALA A 97 18.43 14.55 -15.15
C ALA A 97 17.75 13.21 -14.85
N SER A 98 16.51 13.21 -14.37
CA SER A 98 15.84 11.99 -13.90
C SER A 98 15.15 11.18 -15.00
N ILE A 99 14.68 11.83 -16.06
CA ILE A 99 13.88 11.21 -17.12
C ILE A 99 14.51 11.44 -18.50
N LEU A 100 14.62 12.69 -18.93
CA LEU A 100 14.85 13.01 -20.35
C LEU A 100 16.25 12.62 -20.85
N SER A 101 17.22 12.52 -19.94
CA SER A 101 18.61 12.12 -20.22
C SER A 101 18.84 10.62 -20.40
N HIS A 102 17.82 9.79 -20.17
CA HIS A 102 17.92 8.34 -20.24
C HIS A 102 17.29 7.77 -21.52
N ASP A 103 17.75 6.60 -21.95
CA ASP A 103 17.28 5.96 -23.18
C ASP A 103 16.03 5.09 -22.94
N CYS A 104 15.89 4.53 -21.74
CA CYS A 104 14.78 3.66 -21.38
C CYS A 104 14.30 3.85 -19.94
N LEU A 105 13.09 3.37 -19.66
CA LEU A 105 12.44 3.47 -18.35
C LEU A 105 13.27 2.86 -17.22
N GLU A 106 13.94 1.73 -17.47
CA GLU A 106 14.75 1.04 -16.47
C GLU A 106 15.94 1.90 -16.01
N GLN A 107 16.59 2.62 -16.92
CA GLN A 107 17.69 3.53 -16.60
C GLN A 107 17.19 4.73 -15.79
N ALA A 108 16.10 5.36 -16.22
CA ALA A 108 15.49 6.48 -15.50
C ALA A 108 15.08 6.08 -14.08
N LEU A 109 14.39 4.95 -13.93
CA LEU A 109 13.99 4.42 -12.63
C LEU A 109 15.19 4.08 -11.75
N SER A 110 16.25 3.51 -12.32
CA SER A 110 17.50 3.23 -11.61
C SER A 110 18.12 4.52 -11.05
N PHE A 111 18.11 5.59 -11.85
CA PHE A 111 18.63 6.89 -11.43
C PHE A 111 17.79 7.49 -10.29
N VAL A 112 16.46 7.45 -10.42
CA VAL A 112 15.55 7.92 -9.36
C VAL A 112 15.78 7.14 -8.07
N LEU A 113 15.78 5.80 -8.12
CA LEU A 113 15.98 4.96 -6.95
C LEU A 113 17.35 5.17 -6.30
N ALA A 114 18.40 5.27 -7.11
CA ALA A 114 19.75 5.52 -6.61
C ALA A 114 19.84 6.84 -5.84
N ASN A 115 19.27 7.92 -6.39
CA ASN A 115 19.30 9.24 -5.73
C ASN A 115 18.42 9.29 -4.47
N ARG A 116 17.31 8.54 -4.43
CA ARG A 116 16.44 8.46 -3.25
C ARG A 116 17.04 7.59 -2.14
N LEU A 117 17.73 6.52 -2.49
CA LEU A 117 18.24 5.52 -1.54
C LEU A 117 19.70 5.73 -1.15
N GLN A 118 20.43 6.65 -1.78
CA GLN A 118 21.83 6.91 -1.43
C GLN A 118 22.02 7.28 0.04
N ASN A 119 23.17 6.91 0.58
CA ASN A 119 23.66 7.35 1.89
C ASN A 119 25.21 7.26 1.89
N PRO A 120 25.91 7.64 2.98
CA PRO A 120 27.37 7.60 3.03
C PRO A 120 28.00 6.19 2.83
N THR A 121 27.22 5.12 2.95
CA THR A 121 27.68 3.73 2.77
C THR A 121 27.39 3.20 1.36
N LEU A 122 26.22 3.52 0.81
CA LEU A 122 25.74 3.13 -0.51
C LEU A 122 25.61 4.41 -1.36
N LEU A 123 26.66 4.71 -2.11
CA LEU A 123 26.71 5.90 -2.94
C LEU A 123 25.72 5.79 -4.11
N ALA A 124 25.18 6.92 -4.58
CA ALA A 124 24.26 6.94 -5.72
C ALA A 124 24.84 6.24 -6.97
N THR A 125 26.14 6.40 -7.26
CA THR A 125 26.78 5.73 -8.41
C THR A 125 26.78 4.22 -8.28
N GLN A 126 27.04 3.69 -7.08
CA GLN A 126 27.01 2.24 -6.82
C GLN A 126 25.58 1.70 -6.89
N LEU A 127 24.62 2.42 -6.32
CA LEU A 127 23.21 2.06 -6.39
C LEU A 127 22.70 2.08 -7.83
N MET A 128 23.08 3.09 -8.60
CA MET A 128 22.72 3.21 -10.02
C MET A 128 23.20 1.98 -10.80
N ASP A 129 24.47 1.60 -10.65
CA ASP A 129 25.02 0.39 -11.29
C ASP A 129 24.26 -0.88 -10.86
N ILE A 130 23.95 -1.03 -9.57
CA ILE A 130 23.23 -2.20 -9.05
C ILE A 130 21.81 -2.27 -9.63
N PHE A 131 21.05 -1.17 -9.57
CA PHE A 131 19.67 -1.13 -10.07
C PHE A 131 19.64 -1.33 -11.57
N CYS A 132 20.46 -0.59 -12.32
CA CYS A 132 20.49 -0.63 -13.78
C CYS A 132 20.89 -2.03 -14.28
N ASN A 133 21.93 -2.64 -13.71
CA ASN A 133 22.35 -3.98 -14.09
C ASN A 133 21.22 -5.01 -13.92
N VAL A 134 20.44 -4.92 -12.85
CA VAL A 134 19.35 -5.87 -12.61
C VAL A 134 18.13 -5.55 -13.49
N MET A 135 17.67 -4.31 -13.53
CA MET A 135 16.42 -3.92 -14.22
C MET A 135 16.54 -4.07 -15.74
N VAL A 136 17.68 -3.69 -16.33
CA VAL A 136 17.88 -3.76 -17.79
C VAL A 136 18.02 -5.20 -18.30
N HIS A 137 18.46 -6.15 -17.47
CA HIS A 137 18.75 -7.53 -17.90
C HIS A 137 17.70 -8.56 -17.45
N ASP A 138 16.64 -8.15 -16.74
CA ASP A 138 15.59 -9.06 -16.28
C ASP A 138 14.23 -8.70 -16.89
N ARG A 139 13.80 -9.46 -17.90
CA ARG A 139 12.52 -9.27 -18.60
C ARG A 139 11.31 -9.33 -17.67
N GLY A 140 11.36 -10.14 -16.62
CA GLY A 140 10.27 -10.24 -15.64
C GLY A 140 10.13 -8.95 -14.83
N ILE A 141 11.26 -8.36 -14.42
CA ILE A 141 11.28 -7.06 -13.75
C ILE A 141 10.81 -5.95 -14.71
N GLN A 142 11.26 -5.94 -15.97
CA GLN A 142 10.81 -4.96 -16.98
C GLN A 142 9.29 -4.97 -17.17
N SER A 143 8.69 -6.16 -17.26
CA SER A 143 7.23 -6.30 -17.35
C SER A 143 6.55 -5.81 -16.07
N SER A 144 7.13 -6.11 -14.90
CA SER A 144 6.56 -5.69 -13.61
C SER A 144 6.58 -4.17 -13.43
N ILE A 145 7.68 -3.49 -13.78
CA ILE A 145 7.82 -2.02 -13.75
C ILE A 145 6.63 -1.36 -14.46
N ARG A 146 6.33 -1.83 -15.69
CA ARG A 146 5.26 -1.29 -16.53
C ARG A 146 3.87 -1.61 -15.98
N LEU A 147 3.63 -2.85 -15.56
CA LEU A 147 2.33 -3.24 -15.03
C LEU A 147 2.04 -2.58 -13.68
N ASP A 148 3.04 -2.38 -12.84
CA ASP A 148 2.89 -1.70 -11.56
C ASP A 148 2.60 -0.21 -11.77
N VAL A 149 3.31 0.50 -12.65
CA VAL A 149 3.00 1.92 -12.91
C VAL A 149 1.62 2.10 -13.54
N GLN A 150 1.21 1.16 -14.41
CA GLN A 150 -0.15 1.13 -14.95
C GLN A 150 -1.18 0.95 -13.83
N ALA A 151 -0.92 0.08 -12.86
CA ALA A 151 -1.81 -0.11 -11.71
C ALA A 151 -2.01 1.18 -10.89
N PHE A 152 -0.96 1.98 -10.70
CA PHE A 152 -1.09 3.31 -10.09
C PHE A 152 -1.95 4.24 -10.97
N LYS A 153 -1.67 4.29 -12.27
CA LYS A 153 -2.39 5.16 -13.19
C LYS A 153 -3.89 4.83 -13.30
N ASP A 154 -4.24 3.54 -13.23
CA ASP A 154 -5.61 3.06 -13.40
C ASP A 154 -6.44 3.15 -12.12
N ARG A 155 -5.81 2.95 -10.96
CA ARG A 155 -6.52 2.68 -9.70
C ARG A 155 -6.40 3.81 -8.68
N ASP A 156 -5.36 4.64 -8.77
CA ASP A 156 -5.21 5.81 -7.90
C ASP A 156 -5.74 7.06 -8.63
N PRO A 157 -6.91 7.61 -8.23
CA PRO A 157 -7.44 8.82 -8.85
C PRO A 157 -6.56 10.06 -8.63
N ALA A 158 -5.64 10.04 -7.66
CA ALA A 158 -4.66 11.10 -7.45
C ALA A 158 -3.40 10.94 -8.33
N CYS A 159 -3.22 9.80 -9.01
CA CYS A 159 -2.11 9.57 -9.93
C CYS A 159 -2.37 10.22 -11.29
N LEU A 160 -2.01 11.50 -11.39
CA LEU A 160 -2.29 12.32 -12.58
C LEU A 160 -1.49 11.91 -13.82
N SER A 161 -0.29 11.37 -13.69
CA SER A 161 0.62 11.07 -14.80
C SER A 161 1.54 9.87 -14.47
N TYR A 162 2.08 9.20 -15.49
CA TYR A 162 3.04 8.10 -15.28
C TYR A 162 4.37 8.63 -14.72
N SER A 163 4.83 9.78 -15.20
CA SER A 163 5.99 10.52 -14.72
C SER A 163 5.90 10.83 -13.23
N SER A 164 4.75 11.34 -12.76
CA SER A 164 4.50 11.57 -11.32
C SER A 164 4.62 10.29 -10.50
N ALA A 165 4.09 9.17 -11.01
CA ALA A 165 4.19 7.88 -10.35
C ALA A 165 5.64 7.44 -10.11
N ILE A 166 6.48 7.51 -11.15
CA ILE A 166 7.86 7.07 -11.06
C ILE A 166 8.77 8.06 -10.30
N LEU A 167 8.41 9.33 -10.20
CA LEU A 167 9.21 10.35 -9.51
C LEU A 167 8.85 10.49 -8.02
N HIS A 168 7.57 10.32 -7.67
CA HIS A 168 7.05 10.77 -6.38
C HIS A 168 6.37 9.69 -5.55
N LEU A 169 5.78 8.65 -6.16
CA LEU A 169 5.01 7.66 -5.42
C LEU A 169 5.91 6.62 -4.76
N LYS A 170 6.15 6.80 -3.46
CA LYS A 170 7.07 5.94 -2.70
C LYS A 170 6.66 4.47 -2.64
N GLY A 171 5.37 4.17 -2.74
CA GLY A 171 4.88 2.81 -2.81
C GLY A 171 5.37 2.09 -4.07
N TYR A 172 5.25 2.75 -5.22
CA TYR A 172 5.81 2.28 -6.47
C TYR A 172 7.34 2.11 -6.37
N LEU A 173 8.06 3.14 -5.92
CA LEU A 173 9.51 3.10 -5.79
C LEU A 173 10.00 1.97 -4.87
N ALA A 174 9.37 1.78 -3.72
CA ALA A 174 9.73 0.72 -2.78
C ALA A 174 9.51 -0.68 -3.38
N LEU A 175 8.44 -0.87 -4.15
CA LEU A 175 8.16 -2.12 -4.84
C LEU A 175 9.24 -2.44 -5.88
N GLN A 176 9.66 -1.45 -6.68
CA GLN A 176 10.71 -1.67 -7.67
C GLN A 176 12.09 -1.93 -7.02
N ALA A 177 12.40 -1.24 -5.92
CA ALA A 177 13.60 -1.52 -5.14
C ALA A 177 13.58 -2.93 -4.53
N TYR A 178 12.42 -3.37 -4.03
CA TYR A 178 12.22 -4.74 -3.56
C TYR A 178 12.49 -5.77 -4.66
N ARG A 179 12.02 -5.56 -5.90
CA ARG A 179 12.25 -6.51 -7.00
C ARG A 179 13.74 -6.73 -7.27
N VAL A 180 14.53 -5.66 -7.18
CA VAL A 180 16.00 -5.76 -7.27
C VAL A 180 16.59 -6.48 -6.06
N ALA A 181 16.16 -6.15 -4.84
CA ALA A 181 16.59 -6.85 -3.63
C ALA A 181 16.24 -8.36 -3.70
N HIS A 182 15.07 -8.72 -4.21
CA HIS A 182 14.63 -10.10 -4.42
C HIS A 182 15.54 -10.83 -5.40
N LYS A 183 15.89 -10.20 -6.53
CA LYS A 183 16.83 -10.78 -7.49
C LYS A 183 18.21 -11.03 -6.86
N LEU A 184 18.74 -10.05 -6.14
CA LEU A 184 20.01 -10.16 -5.43
C LEU A 184 19.99 -11.26 -4.37
N TRP A 185 18.87 -11.39 -3.65
CA TRP A 185 18.65 -12.47 -2.68
C TRP A 185 18.73 -13.84 -3.34
N LYS A 186 18.07 -14.02 -4.49
CA LYS A 186 18.09 -15.26 -5.29
C LYS A 186 19.48 -15.59 -5.86
N GLN A 187 20.29 -14.58 -6.12
CA GLN A 187 21.70 -14.73 -6.54
C GLN A 187 22.65 -15.03 -5.37
N GLY A 188 22.15 -15.15 -4.14
CA GLY A 188 22.98 -15.39 -2.96
C GLY A 188 23.62 -14.14 -2.36
N ARG A 189 23.42 -12.95 -2.96
CA ARG A 189 23.91 -11.65 -2.46
C ARG A 189 23.03 -11.13 -1.31
N LYS A 190 22.78 -11.99 -0.31
CA LYS A 190 21.80 -11.76 0.76
C LYS A 190 22.11 -10.52 1.60
N LEU A 191 23.37 -10.28 1.93
CA LEU A 191 23.77 -9.11 2.72
C LEU A 191 23.37 -7.80 2.02
N LEU A 192 23.61 -7.70 0.71
CA LEU A 192 23.23 -6.52 -0.06
C LEU A 192 21.70 -6.39 -0.17
N ALA A 193 20.98 -7.51 -0.37
CA ALA A 193 19.53 -7.50 -0.39
C ALA A 193 18.92 -7.00 0.93
N LEU A 194 19.48 -7.43 2.08
CA LEU A 194 19.07 -6.96 3.40
C LEU A 194 19.45 -5.49 3.65
N ALA A 195 20.62 -5.05 3.17
CA ALA A 195 21.00 -3.64 3.23
C ALA A 195 20.04 -2.76 2.43
N LEU A 196 19.61 -3.20 1.25
CA LEU A 196 18.60 -2.52 0.45
C LEU A 196 17.23 -2.53 1.14
N GLN A 197 16.78 -3.66 1.69
CA GLN A 197 15.55 -3.73 2.48
C GLN A 197 15.56 -2.69 3.62
N SER A 198 16.64 -2.68 4.42
CA SER A 198 16.78 -1.71 5.52
C SER A 198 16.72 -0.28 5.02
N ARG A 199 17.36 0.03 3.88
CA ARG A 199 17.37 1.38 3.33
C ARG A 199 16.00 1.81 2.79
N VAL A 200 15.29 0.90 2.12
CA VAL A 200 13.91 1.11 1.65
C VAL A 200 12.98 1.37 2.84
N SER A 201 13.13 0.62 3.93
CA SER A 201 12.37 0.85 5.17
C SER A 201 12.66 2.22 5.78
N GLU A 202 13.92 2.65 5.82
CA GLU A 202 14.32 3.94 6.38
C GLU A 202 13.79 5.13 5.55
N VAL A 203 13.89 5.06 4.22
CA VAL A 203 13.56 6.20 3.33
C VAL A 203 12.07 6.27 3.01
N PHE A 204 11.43 5.13 2.76
CA PHE A 204 10.04 5.08 2.31
C PHE A 204 9.06 4.68 3.42
N GLY A 205 9.56 4.13 4.53
CA GLY A 205 8.72 3.59 5.59
C GLY A 205 8.00 2.30 5.19
N ILE A 206 8.59 1.51 4.28
CA ILE A 206 8.04 0.26 3.74
C ILE A 206 9.08 -0.84 3.96
N ASP A 207 8.71 -1.90 4.68
CA ASP A 207 9.60 -3.02 4.96
C ASP A 207 9.12 -4.28 4.24
N ILE A 208 9.85 -4.71 3.21
CA ILE A 208 9.55 -5.91 2.44
C ILE A 208 10.76 -6.83 2.47
N HIS A 209 10.61 -7.99 3.09
CA HIS A 209 11.70 -8.95 3.16
C HIS A 209 12.06 -9.45 1.74
N PRO A 210 13.36 -9.47 1.34
CA PRO A 210 13.75 -9.84 -0.02
C PRO A 210 13.35 -11.26 -0.46
N ALA A 211 13.10 -12.16 0.48
CA ALA A 211 12.65 -13.53 0.17
C ALA A 211 11.14 -13.67 -0.09
N ALA A 212 10.34 -12.61 0.19
CA ALA A 212 8.92 -12.59 -0.15
C ALA A 212 8.72 -12.87 -1.65
N ARG A 213 7.51 -13.21 -2.05
CA ARG A 213 7.17 -13.40 -3.47
C ARG A 213 5.99 -12.51 -3.80
N ILE A 214 6.18 -11.57 -4.70
CA ILE A 214 5.16 -10.58 -5.05
C ILE A 214 4.96 -10.61 -6.56
N GLY A 215 3.71 -10.73 -6.99
CA GLY A 215 3.28 -10.70 -8.38
C GLY A 215 3.50 -9.33 -9.03
N LYS A 216 2.73 -9.08 -10.10
CA LYS A 216 2.81 -7.87 -10.93
C LYS A 216 1.47 -7.14 -11.03
N GLY A 217 1.51 -5.87 -11.39
CA GLY A 217 0.32 -5.02 -11.41
C GLY A 217 -0.13 -4.67 -9.99
N ILE A 218 0.82 -4.48 -9.09
CA ILE A 218 0.54 -4.21 -7.67
C ILE A 218 0.39 -2.72 -7.46
N LEU A 219 -0.69 -2.34 -6.76
CA LEU A 219 -0.83 -1.00 -6.22
C LEU A 219 -0.40 -1.03 -4.75
N LEU A 220 0.60 -0.25 -4.39
CA LEU A 220 1.01 -0.02 -3.00
C LEU A 220 0.69 1.43 -2.63
N ASP A 221 -0.59 1.71 -2.42
CA ASP A 221 -1.07 3.08 -2.26
C ASP A 221 -0.67 3.67 -0.90
N HIS A 222 -0.13 4.88 -0.93
CA HIS A 222 0.56 5.61 0.13
C HIS A 222 1.77 4.88 0.75
N GLY A 223 1.71 3.57 0.97
CA GLY A 223 2.78 2.66 1.36
C GLY A 223 3.30 2.78 2.80
N THR A 224 3.17 3.92 3.47
CA THR A 224 3.73 4.14 4.83
C THR A 224 3.32 3.03 5.80
N GLY A 225 4.28 2.44 6.51
CA GLY A 225 4.02 1.44 7.55
C GLY A 225 3.65 0.05 7.02
N VAL A 226 3.80 -0.21 5.71
CA VAL A 226 3.61 -1.55 5.16
C VAL A 226 4.76 -2.47 5.58
N VAL A 227 4.43 -3.65 6.07
CA VAL A 227 5.37 -4.69 6.49
C VAL A 227 5.01 -6.02 5.83
N ILE A 228 5.93 -6.59 5.05
CA ILE A 228 5.74 -7.85 4.32
C ILE A 228 6.86 -8.81 4.68
N GLY A 229 6.51 -9.90 5.36
CA GLY A 229 7.48 -10.84 5.90
C GLY A 229 8.05 -11.84 4.90
N GLU A 230 9.08 -12.57 5.36
CA GLU A 230 9.97 -13.42 4.57
C GLU A 230 9.28 -14.44 3.67
N THR A 231 8.23 -15.10 4.16
CA THR A 231 7.58 -16.21 3.45
C THR A 231 6.27 -15.80 2.79
N ALA A 232 5.92 -14.51 2.85
CA ALA A 232 4.69 -14.00 2.30
C ALA A 232 4.65 -14.20 0.78
N VAL A 233 3.47 -14.54 0.28
CA VAL A 233 3.18 -14.59 -1.15
C VAL A 233 2.06 -13.63 -1.45
N ILE A 234 2.24 -12.82 -2.48
CA ILE A 234 1.24 -11.88 -2.98
C ILE A 234 1.06 -12.17 -4.46
N GLY A 235 -0.18 -12.45 -4.86
CA GLY A 235 -0.59 -12.70 -6.24
C GLY A 235 -0.49 -11.47 -7.13
N ASP A 236 -1.01 -11.60 -8.34
CA ASP A 236 -1.06 -10.51 -9.32
C ASP A 236 -2.25 -9.58 -9.07
N ARG A 237 -2.15 -8.33 -9.52
CA ARG A 237 -3.24 -7.34 -9.43
C ARG A 237 -3.76 -7.09 -8.01
N VAL A 238 -2.93 -7.24 -6.98
CA VAL A 238 -3.31 -6.91 -5.60
C VAL A 238 -3.17 -5.41 -5.34
N SER A 239 -4.09 -4.85 -4.58
CA SER A 239 -4.03 -3.46 -4.10
C SER A 239 -3.89 -3.43 -2.58
N ILE A 240 -2.87 -2.73 -2.08
CA ILE A 240 -2.45 -2.70 -0.68
C ILE A 240 -2.34 -1.24 -0.24
N LEU A 241 -3.08 -0.87 0.81
CA LEU A 241 -3.02 0.47 1.37
C LEU A 241 -1.90 0.59 2.44
N HIS A 242 -1.69 1.80 2.95
CA HIS A 242 -0.75 2.05 4.04
C HIS A 242 -1.04 1.23 5.30
N GLY A 243 -0.01 1.00 6.12
CA GLY A 243 -0.13 0.34 7.43
C GLY A 243 -0.43 -1.16 7.37
N VAL A 244 -0.50 -1.76 6.18
CA VAL A 244 -0.80 -3.18 6.04
C VAL A 244 0.37 -4.03 6.54
N THR A 245 0.08 -5.01 7.39
CA THR A 245 1.05 -5.99 7.89
C THR A 245 0.72 -7.39 7.41
N LEU A 246 1.64 -8.02 6.68
CA LEU A 246 1.62 -9.45 6.32
C LEU A 246 2.69 -10.16 7.16
N GLY A 247 2.31 -10.48 8.40
CA GLY A 247 3.23 -10.85 9.48
C GLY A 247 3.18 -12.31 9.89
N GLY A 248 4.18 -12.73 10.66
CA GLY A 248 4.23 -14.06 11.25
C GLY A 248 3.50 -14.15 12.60
N THR A 249 3.19 -15.37 13.02
CA THR A 249 2.76 -15.67 14.40
C THR A 249 3.90 -16.30 15.19
N GLY A 250 4.29 -15.69 16.31
CA GLY A 250 5.28 -16.25 17.22
C GLY A 250 6.72 -16.34 16.66
N LYS A 251 7.48 -17.33 17.13
CA LYS A 251 8.92 -17.50 16.88
C LYS A 251 9.27 -18.73 16.03
N GLU A 252 8.27 -19.39 15.47
CA GLU A 252 8.47 -20.62 14.70
C GLU A 252 9.16 -20.32 13.38
N THR A 253 10.08 -21.21 12.99
CA THR A 253 10.79 -21.14 11.71
C THR A 253 10.03 -21.92 10.64
N GLY A 254 10.01 -21.42 9.42
CA GLY A 254 9.30 -22.04 8.30
C GLY A 254 8.32 -21.08 7.65
N ASP A 255 7.36 -21.64 6.92
CA ASP A 255 6.31 -20.87 6.25
C ASP A 255 5.28 -20.38 7.27
N ARG A 256 5.32 -19.08 7.54
CA ARG A 256 4.66 -18.44 8.68
C ARG A 256 3.94 -17.14 8.34
N HIS A 257 3.95 -16.73 7.08
CA HIS A 257 3.37 -15.46 6.63
C HIS A 257 2.21 -15.69 5.66
N PRO A 258 1.36 -14.69 5.43
CA PRO A 258 0.16 -14.85 4.61
C PRO A 258 0.45 -15.14 3.13
N ASN A 259 -0.50 -15.84 2.51
CA ASN A 259 -0.61 -16.01 1.07
C ASN A 259 -1.83 -15.22 0.56
N ILE A 260 -1.59 -14.16 -0.19
CA ILE A 260 -2.61 -13.27 -0.75
C ILE A 260 -2.89 -13.66 -2.20
N GLY A 261 -4.13 -14.00 -2.51
CA GLY A 261 -4.58 -14.35 -3.86
C GLY A 261 -4.65 -13.15 -4.80
N ASP A 262 -4.72 -13.44 -6.09
CA ASP A 262 -4.81 -12.42 -7.15
C ASP A 262 -6.05 -11.52 -6.96
N GLY A 263 -5.94 -10.25 -7.34
CA GLY A 263 -7.08 -9.33 -7.34
C GLY A 263 -7.57 -8.89 -5.95
N ALA A 264 -6.90 -9.32 -4.88
CA ALA A 264 -7.31 -8.99 -3.52
C ALA A 264 -7.10 -7.49 -3.20
N LEU A 265 -8.01 -6.93 -2.39
CA LEU A 265 -7.95 -5.56 -1.87
C LEU A 265 -7.72 -5.57 -0.37
N LEU A 266 -6.57 -5.03 0.07
CA LEU A 266 -6.23 -4.90 1.48
C LEU A 266 -6.35 -3.44 1.91
N GLY A 267 -7.38 -3.14 2.70
CA GLY A 267 -7.64 -1.80 3.22
C GLY A 267 -6.56 -1.28 4.15
N ALA A 268 -6.61 0.02 4.45
CA ALA A 268 -5.62 0.69 5.30
C ALA A 268 -5.50 0.04 6.68
N CYS A 269 -4.28 -0.06 7.20
CA CYS A 269 -3.99 -0.55 8.55
C CYS A 269 -4.51 -1.97 8.85
N VAL A 270 -4.67 -2.81 7.82
CA VAL A 270 -5.01 -4.23 7.98
C VAL A 270 -3.82 -5.02 8.50
N THR A 271 -4.06 -5.91 9.46
CA THR A 271 -3.04 -6.82 9.99
C THR A 271 -3.46 -8.27 9.71
N ILE A 272 -2.64 -9.02 8.97
CA ILE A 272 -2.86 -10.42 8.60
C ILE A 272 -1.69 -11.23 9.15
N LEU A 273 -1.97 -12.15 10.07
CA LEU A 273 -0.91 -12.87 10.80
C LEU A 273 -1.00 -14.38 10.61
N GLY A 274 0.17 -14.97 10.37
CA GLY A 274 0.35 -16.41 10.26
C GLY A 274 0.31 -16.92 8.82
N ASN A 275 0.58 -18.21 8.65
CA ASN A 275 0.43 -18.88 7.37
C ASN A 275 -1.04 -19.16 7.07
N ILE A 276 -1.74 -18.11 6.65
CA ILE A 276 -3.15 -18.15 6.26
C ILE A 276 -3.32 -17.67 4.83
N LYS A 277 -4.40 -18.09 4.20
CA LYS A 277 -4.75 -17.76 2.82
C LYS A 277 -5.82 -16.69 2.79
N ILE A 278 -5.57 -15.63 2.02
CA ILE A 278 -6.58 -14.67 1.60
C ILE A 278 -6.91 -15.03 0.14
N GLY A 279 -8.14 -15.46 -0.10
CA GLY A 279 -8.58 -15.94 -1.42
C GLY A 279 -8.47 -14.87 -2.50
N ALA A 280 -8.47 -15.33 -3.76
CA ALA A 280 -8.47 -14.43 -4.90
C ALA A 280 -9.73 -13.56 -4.90
N GLY A 281 -9.58 -12.29 -5.28
CA GLY A 281 -10.66 -11.31 -5.27
C GLY A 281 -11.28 -11.06 -3.90
N ALA A 282 -10.61 -11.42 -2.80
CA ALA A 282 -11.10 -11.11 -1.47
C ALA A 282 -10.82 -9.66 -1.08
N MET A 283 -11.70 -9.08 -0.25
CA MET A 283 -11.56 -7.74 0.29
C MET A 283 -11.42 -7.80 1.81
N VAL A 284 -10.40 -7.14 2.34
CA VAL A 284 -10.19 -6.97 3.77
C VAL A 284 -10.40 -5.50 4.13
N ALA A 285 -11.46 -5.20 4.87
CA ALA A 285 -11.79 -3.84 5.25
C ALA A 285 -10.71 -3.22 6.15
N ALA A 286 -10.56 -1.90 6.07
CA ALA A 286 -9.56 -1.15 6.83
C ALA A 286 -9.59 -1.44 8.33
N GLY A 287 -8.41 -1.48 8.97
CA GLY A 287 -8.24 -1.70 10.40
C GLY A 287 -8.53 -3.13 10.91
N SER A 288 -8.73 -4.09 10.01
CA SER A 288 -9.08 -5.47 10.39
C SER A 288 -7.88 -6.29 10.86
N LEU A 289 -8.12 -7.20 11.82
CA LEU A 289 -7.14 -8.21 12.27
C LEU A 289 -7.57 -9.60 11.76
N VAL A 290 -6.86 -10.13 10.76
CA VAL A 290 -7.18 -11.42 10.14
C VAL A 290 -6.25 -12.51 10.68
N LEU A 291 -6.86 -13.53 11.30
CA LEU A 291 -6.17 -14.64 11.96
C LEU A 291 -6.56 -16.02 11.40
N LYS A 292 -7.40 -16.05 10.36
CA LYS A 292 -7.94 -17.26 9.72
C LYS A 292 -8.03 -17.06 8.22
N ASP A 293 -8.03 -18.16 7.48
CA ASP A 293 -8.24 -18.16 6.03
C ASP A 293 -9.52 -17.41 5.65
N VAL A 294 -9.44 -16.65 4.56
CA VAL A 294 -10.52 -15.87 3.96
C VAL A 294 -10.86 -16.48 2.60
N PRO A 295 -12.11 -16.89 2.35
CA PRO A 295 -12.51 -17.42 1.04
C PRO A 295 -12.30 -16.43 -0.10
N SER A 296 -12.19 -16.92 -1.34
CA SER A 296 -12.18 -16.07 -2.53
C SER A 296 -13.49 -15.28 -2.67
N HIS A 297 -13.43 -14.12 -3.31
CA HIS A 297 -14.58 -13.24 -3.57
C HIS A 297 -15.41 -12.93 -2.31
N SER A 298 -14.74 -12.83 -1.17
CA SER A 298 -15.37 -12.59 0.12
C SER A 298 -14.86 -11.31 0.76
N MET A 299 -15.71 -10.67 1.56
CA MET A 299 -15.39 -9.47 2.31
C MET A 299 -15.33 -9.80 3.80
N VAL A 300 -14.23 -9.41 4.45
CA VAL A 300 -14.05 -9.56 5.91
C VAL A 300 -13.77 -8.23 6.58
N ALA A 301 -14.25 -8.05 7.81
CA ALA A 301 -13.97 -6.87 8.63
C ALA A 301 -13.90 -7.17 10.13
N GLY A 302 -13.18 -6.32 10.87
CA GLY A 302 -13.20 -6.26 12.33
C GLY A 302 -11.95 -6.82 13.01
N ASN A 303 -11.96 -6.79 14.35
CA ASN A 303 -10.87 -7.29 15.19
C ASN A 303 -11.41 -8.21 16.31
N PRO A 304 -11.29 -9.55 16.18
CA PRO A 304 -10.81 -10.27 14.99
C PRO A 304 -11.79 -10.17 13.82
N ALA A 305 -11.27 -10.30 12.60
CA ALA A 305 -12.03 -10.18 11.37
C ALA A 305 -13.04 -11.32 11.23
N LYS A 306 -14.23 -10.99 10.74
CA LYS A 306 -15.30 -11.93 10.43
C LYS A 306 -15.76 -11.73 8.99
N LEU A 307 -16.22 -12.80 8.36
CA LEU A 307 -16.92 -12.73 7.08
C LEU A 307 -18.15 -11.84 7.24
N ILE A 308 -18.19 -10.80 6.42
CA ILE A 308 -19.31 -9.86 6.37
C ILE A 308 -20.02 -9.93 5.02
N GLY A 309 -19.48 -10.57 3.99
CA GLY A 309 -20.27 -10.90 2.79
C GLY A 309 -19.41 -11.30 1.62
N PHE A 310 -19.94 -11.13 0.41
CA PHE A 310 -19.29 -11.51 -0.83
C PHE A 310 -19.17 -10.30 -1.75
N VAL A 311 -18.14 -10.33 -2.58
CA VAL A 311 -17.80 -9.30 -3.55
C VAL A 311 -18.24 -9.83 -4.92
N ASP A 312 -19.09 -9.07 -5.62
CA ASP A 312 -19.59 -9.47 -6.94
C ASP A 312 -18.53 -9.20 -8.02
N GLU A 313 -17.63 -8.23 -7.78
CA GLU A 313 -16.49 -7.93 -8.62
C GLU A 313 -15.45 -9.05 -8.60
N GLN A 314 -14.91 -9.38 -9.78
CA GLN A 314 -13.88 -10.41 -9.90
C GLN A 314 -12.56 -9.99 -9.24
N ASP A 315 -12.16 -8.71 -9.41
CA ASP A 315 -10.95 -8.11 -8.86
C ASP A 315 -11.31 -6.78 -8.14
N PRO A 316 -11.73 -6.78 -6.86
CA PRO A 316 -12.00 -5.55 -6.09
C PRO A 316 -10.81 -4.60 -6.00
N SER A 317 -9.60 -5.11 -6.18
CA SER A 317 -8.39 -4.30 -6.27
C SER A 317 -8.39 -3.31 -7.43
N MET A 318 -9.23 -3.51 -8.45
CA MET A 318 -9.33 -2.63 -9.62
C MET A 318 -10.28 -1.46 -9.39
N THR A 319 -11.35 -1.66 -8.60
CA THR A 319 -12.35 -0.61 -8.34
C THR A 319 -11.95 0.29 -7.19
N MET A 320 -11.12 -0.22 -6.25
CA MET A 320 -10.72 0.48 -5.04
C MET A 320 -11.93 0.92 -4.18
N GLU A 321 -13.05 0.21 -4.31
CA GLU A 321 -14.23 0.44 -3.49
C GLU A 321 -14.00 -0.09 -2.07
N HIS A 322 -13.86 0.84 -1.12
CA HIS A 322 -13.58 0.52 0.27
C HIS A 322 -14.83 0.36 1.13
N ASP A 323 -16.00 0.69 0.59
CA ASP A 323 -17.24 0.81 1.34
C ASP A 323 -17.82 -0.57 1.71
N ALA A 324 -17.54 -1.01 2.93
CA ALA A 324 -18.48 -1.87 3.64
C ALA A 324 -19.61 -0.96 4.18
N THR A 325 -20.62 -0.67 3.37
CA THR A 325 -21.66 0.30 3.74
C THR A 325 -22.39 -0.09 5.03
N ARG A 326 -22.97 0.89 5.75
CA ARG A 326 -23.81 0.62 6.92
C ARG A 326 -24.99 -0.31 6.58
N GLU A 327 -25.52 -0.20 5.36
CA GLU A 327 -26.55 -1.09 4.83
C GLU A 327 -26.03 -2.52 4.67
N PHE A 328 -24.81 -2.69 4.17
CA PHE A 328 -24.14 -3.99 4.13
C PHE A 328 -24.02 -4.60 5.55
N PHE A 329 -23.52 -3.84 6.53
CA PHE A 329 -23.47 -4.30 7.93
C PHE A 329 -24.86 -4.59 8.54
N GLN A 330 -25.89 -3.81 8.19
CA GLN A 330 -27.26 -4.04 8.63
C GLN A 330 -27.86 -5.30 8.02
N ASN A 331 -27.70 -5.50 6.71
CA ASN A 331 -28.17 -6.69 5.99
C ASN A 331 -27.51 -7.97 6.51
N VAL A 332 -26.22 -7.90 6.84
CA VAL A 332 -25.46 -9.02 7.40
C VAL A 332 -25.86 -9.31 8.84
N ALA A 333 -26.08 -8.28 9.65
CA ALA A 333 -26.59 -8.45 11.01
C ALA A 333 -28.01 -9.04 11.03
N VAL A 334 -28.84 -8.75 10.02
CA VAL A 334 -30.18 -9.32 9.84
C VAL A 334 -30.08 -10.78 9.35
N ALA A 335 -29.30 -11.06 8.31
CA ALA A 335 -29.11 -12.42 7.79
C ALA A 335 -28.46 -13.37 8.82
N TYR A 336 -27.57 -12.86 9.68
CA TYR A 336 -26.98 -13.64 10.78
C TYR A 336 -27.99 -13.92 11.90
N ARG A 337 -28.99 -13.05 12.12
CA ARG A 337 -30.09 -13.31 13.06
C ARG A 337 -31.08 -14.35 12.53
N GLU A 338 -31.28 -14.40 11.22
CA GLU A 338 -32.19 -15.36 10.57
C GLU A 338 -31.59 -16.76 10.41
N THR A 339 -30.26 -16.88 10.42
CA THR A 339 -29.53 -18.17 10.34
C THR A 339 -29.25 -18.82 11.70
N ILE A 340 -29.55 -18.15 12.81
CA ILE A 340 -29.65 -18.80 14.12
C ILE A 340 -31.02 -19.51 14.17
N PRO A 341 -31.08 -20.84 14.25
CA PRO A 341 -32.36 -21.52 14.44
C PRO A 341 -32.99 -20.98 15.72
N ASN A 342 -34.25 -20.53 15.64
CA ASN A 342 -35.07 -20.20 16.80
C ASN A 342 -35.19 -21.45 17.70
N GLY A 343 -34.21 -21.60 18.60
CA GLY A 343 -34.05 -22.74 19.47
C GLY A 343 -34.30 -22.35 20.92
N SER A 344 -35.56 -22.48 21.32
CA SER A 344 -36.04 -22.64 22.70
C SER A 344 -35.74 -21.52 23.71
N SER A 345 -36.80 -20.78 24.04
CA SER A 345 -37.01 -20.23 25.38
C SER A 345 -36.92 -21.36 26.42
N VAL A 346 -35.77 -21.49 27.08
CA VAL A 346 -35.70 -22.23 28.34
C VAL A 346 -35.85 -21.22 29.47
N SER A 347 -37.05 -21.14 30.02
CA SER A 347 -37.33 -20.51 31.31
C SER A 347 -36.63 -21.30 32.43
N GLY A 348 -35.34 -21.02 32.62
CA GLY A 348 -34.57 -21.53 33.75
C GLY A 348 -34.85 -20.72 35.01
N SER A 349 -35.79 -21.19 35.83
CA SER A 349 -36.00 -20.74 37.20
C SER A 349 -34.67 -20.74 37.97
N CYS A 350 -34.22 -19.56 38.39
CA CYS A 350 -33.11 -19.39 39.31
C CYS A 350 -33.56 -19.92 40.69
N ARG A 351 -33.16 -21.15 41.04
CA ARG A 351 -33.23 -21.65 42.41
C ARG A 351 -31.89 -21.38 43.09
N GLU A 352 -31.91 -20.47 44.06
CA GLU A 352 -30.88 -20.33 45.07
C GLU A 352 -30.57 -21.71 45.69
N ARG A 353 -29.28 -22.07 45.69
CA ARG A 353 -28.74 -23.00 46.69
C ARG A 353 -27.64 -22.30 47.45
N ARG A 354 -27.94 -22.09 48.73
CA ARG A 354 -27.00 -21.79 49.80
C ARG A 354 -25.86 -22.81 49.80
N HIS A 355 -24.64 -22.33 49.95
CA HIS A 355 -23.69 -22.84 50.94
C HIS A 355 -22.83 -21.70 51.44
#